data_AF-A0A285PYQ8-F1
#
_entry.id   AF-A0A285PYQ8-F1
#
_cell.length_a   1.000
_cell.length_b   1.000
_cell.length_c   1.000
_cell.angle_alpha   90.00
_cell.angle_beta   90.00
_cell.angle_gamma   90.00
#
_symmetry.space_group_name_H-M   'P 1'
#
loop_
_entity.id
_entity.type
_entity.pdbx_description
1 polymer ?
#
loop_
_entity_poly.entity_id
_entity_poly.type
_entity_poly.pdbx_seq_one_letter_code
_entity_poly.pdbx_strand_id
1 'polypeptide(L)'
;MFEAAKAEKQNDQSELVPFWCFGKNQSVKIERLVPMYPMSKDEVNYERLIKILSLYRLTLGQARQEELLEYLFKEFKETSGLKKLFIDLSPFSKGKEG
;
A
#
# COMPACT_ATOMS: atom_id res chain seq x y z
N MET A 1 -0.24 -23.93 -7.53
CA MET A 1 -0.31 -22.44 -7.52
C MET A 1 1.01 -21.82 -7.08
N PHE A 2 1.53 -22.12 -5.89
CA PHE A 2 2.83 -21.57 -5.42
C PHE A 2 4.04 -22.04 -6.22
N GLU A 3 4.10 -23.30 -6.64
CA GLU A 3 5.21 -23.79 -7.48
C GLU A 3 5.24 -23.14 -8.87
N ALA A 4 4.07 -22.92 -9.47
CA ALA A 4 3.95 -22.18 -10.73
C ALA A 4 4.44 -20.73 -10.58
N ALA A 5 4.06 -20.05 -9.50
CA ALA A 5 4.53 -18.70 -9.21
C ALA A 5 6.05 -18.64 -8.94
N LYS A 6 6.62 -19.70 -8.35
CA LYS A 6 8.09 -19.84 -8.17
C LYS A 6 8.80 -20.03 -9.51
N ALA A 7 8.19 -20.77 -10.45
CA ALA A 7 8.73 -20.97 -11.80
C ALA A 7 8.66 -19.69 -12.67
N GLU A 8 7.68 -18.82 -12.42
CA GLU A 8 7.52 -17.52 -13.12
C GLU A 8 8.35 -16.37 -12.53
N LYS A 9 8.94 -16.53 -11.34
CA LYS A 9 9.77 -15.51 -10.68
C LYS A 9 11.02 -15.24 -11.52
N GLN A 10 11.27 -13.96 -11.85
CA GLN A 10 12.49 -13.55 -12.55
C GLN A 10 13.67 -13.45 -11.58
N ASN A 11 14.89 -13.74 -12.06
CA ASN A 11 16.10 -13.70 -11.21
C ASN A 11 16.35 -12.33 -10.56
N ASP A 12 15.95 -11.24 -11.20
CA ASP A 12 16.11 -9.87 -10.69
C ASP A 12 14.90 -9.36 -9.89
N GLN A 13 13.91 -10.24 -9.61
CA GLN A 13 12.71 -9.88 -8.87
C GLN A 13 12.93 -10.00 -7.36
N SER A 14 12.69 -8.91 -6.65
CA SER A 14 12.77 -8.87 -5.18
C SER A 14 11.86 -9.92 -4.53
N GLU A 15 12.36 -10.54 -3.46
CA GLU A 15 11.60 -11.52 -2.67
C GLU A 15 10.43 -10.89 -1.90
N LEU A 16 10.41 -9.56 -1.79
CA LEU A 16 9.30 -8.80 -1.21
C LEU A 16 8.07 -8.75 -2.12
N VAL A 17 8.17 -9.16 -3.39
CA VAL A 17 7.02 -9.23 -4.29
C VAL A 17 6.21 -10.50 -3.98
N PRO A 18 4.95 -10.39 -3.53
CA PRO A 18 4.15 -11.56 -3.21
C PRO A 18 3.73 -12.34 -4.46
N PHE A 19 3.49 -13.65 -4.30
CA PHE A 19 3.17 -14.57 -5.42
C PHE A 19 1.91 -14.23 -6.21
N TRP A 20 1.01 -13.40 -5.68
CA TRP A 20 -0.18 -12.90 -6.38
C TRP A 20 0.08 -11.63 -7.21
N CYS A 21 1.33 -11.14 -7.20
CA CYS A 21 1.82 -10.04 -8.03
C CYS A 21 2.87 -10.57 -9.00
N PHE A 22 2.42 -11.05 -10.17
CA PHE A 22 3.33 -11.38 -11.27
C PHE A 22 3.93 -10.06 -11.83
N GLY A 23 5.17 -10.09 -12.32
CA GLY A 23 5.97 -8.89 -12.60
C GLY A 23 5.47 -7.98 -13.74
N LYS A 24 6.40 -7.22 -14.34
CA LYS A 24 6.14 -6.11 -15.29
C LYS A 24 5.22 -6.42 -16.49
N ASN A 25 5.02 -7.69 -16.85
CA ASN A 25 4.18 -8.14 -17.97
C ASN A 25 2.99 -9.01 -17.50
N GLN A 26 2.24 -8.56 -16.50
CA GLN A 26 1.03 -9.26 -16.01
C GLN A 26 -0.13 -9.19 -17.02
N SER A 27 -0.65 -10.35 -17.42
CA SER A 27 -1.92 -10.48 -18.14
C SER A 27 -3.14 -10.34 -17.22
N VAL A 28 -2.99 -10.65 -15.92
CA VAL A 28 -4.07 -10.60 -14.92
C VAL A 28 -3.64 -9.69 -13.77
N LYS A 29 -4.46 -8.69 -13.46
CA LYS A 29 -4.24 -7.71 -12.38
C LYS A 29 -5.41 -7.76 -11.40
N ILE A 30 -5.13 -7.53 -10.11
CA ILE A 30 -6.17 -7.35 -9.11
C ILE A 30 -6.63 -5.90 -9.17
N GLU A 31 -7.82 -5.67 -9.73
CA GLU A 31 -8.45 -4.36 -9.72
C GLU A 31 -9.39 -4.24 -8.52
N ARG A 32 -9.29 -3.11 -7.81
CA ARG A 32 -10.23 -2.75 -6.75
C ARG A 32 -11.02 -1.54 -7.22
N LEU A 33 -12.29 -1.75 -7.52
CA LEU A 33 -13.21 -0.70 -7.94
C LEU A 33 -14.06 -0.28 -6.75
N VAL A 34 -14.07 1.02 -6.44
CA VAL A 34 -14.98 1.63 -5.48
C VAL A 34 -15.93 2.53 -6.27
N PRO A 35 -17.22 2.16 -6.42
CA PRO A 35 -18.16 2.96 -7.19
C PRO A 35 -18.49 4.24 -6.41
N MET A 36 -18.18 5.39 -7.00
CA MET A 36 -18.48 6.72 -6.45
C MET A 36 -19.69 7.28 -7.19
N TYR A 37 -20.89 7.11 -6.62
CA TYR A 37 -22.12 7.59 -7.22
C TYR A 37 -22.30 9.10 -6.93
N PRO A 38 -22.45 9.97 -7.95
CA PRO A 38 -22.70 11.39 -7.74
C PRO A 38 -23.95 11.63 -6.88
N MET A 39 -23.88 12.59 -5.96
CA MET A 39 -24.95 12.90 -5.00
C MET A 39 -25.32 11.76 -4.04
N SER A 40 -24.56 10.66 -4.00
CA SER A 40 -24.73 9.60 -3.00
C SER A 40 -24.00 9.93 -1.69
N LYS A 41 -24.47 9.33 -0.60
CA LYS A 41 -23.75 9.34 0.70
C LYS A 41 -22.54 8.40 0.70
N ASP A 42 -22.37 7.59 -0.34
CA ASP A 42 -21.33 6.55 -0.41
C ASP A 42 -19.92 7.14 -0.34
N GLU A 43 -19.69 8.31 -0.93
CA GLU A 43 -18.41 9.01 -0.84
C GLU A 43 -18.05 9.35 0.60
N VAL A 44 -18.98 9.98 1.33
CA VAL A 44 -18.79 10.37 2.73
C VAL A 44 -18.64 9.13 3.63
N ASN A 45 -19.42 8.09 3.36
CA ASN A 45 -19.35 6.82 4.10
C ASN A 45 -18.02 6.12 3.87
N TYR A 46 -17.52 6.11 2.63
CA TYR A 46 -16.23 5.53 2.27
C TYR A 46 -15.09 6.25 2.99
N GLU A 47 -15.05 7.59 2.96
CA GLU A 47 -14.05 8.36 3.70
C GLU A 47 -14.08 8.06 5.20
N ARG A 48 -15.29 7.99 5.78
CA ARG A 48 -15.45 7.66 7.21
C ARG A 48 -14.95 6.25 7.51
N LEU A 49 -15.26 5.28 6.65
CA LEU A 49 -14.83 3.89 6.78
C LEU A 49 -13.30 3.77 6.77
N ILE A 50 -12.62 4.46 5.85
CA ILE A 50 -11.16 4.50 5.80
C ILE A 50 -10.58 5.09 7.09
N LYS A 51 -11.14 6.21 7.58
CA LYS A 51 -10.69 6.83 8.85
C LYS A 51 -10.84 5.89 10.05
N ILE A 52 -12.00 5.23 10.19
CA ILE A 52 -12.25 4.27 11.28
C ILE A 52 -11.28 3.08 11.18
N LEU A 53 -11.06 2.55 9.98
CA LEU A 53 -10.13 1.43 9.75
C LEU A 53 -8.70 1.79 10.15
N SER A 54 -8.22 2.98 9.76
CA SER A 54 -6.89 3.47 10.13
C SER A 54 -6.77 3.63 11.65
N LEU A 55 -7.77 4.20 12.32
CA LEU A 55 -7.77 4.35 13.78
C LEU A 55 -7.77 2.99 14.49
N TYR A 56 -8.60 2.05 14.03
CA TYR A 56 -8.67 0.69 14.57
C TYR A 56 -7.30 -0.01 14.48
N ARG A 57 -6.66 0.03 13.31
CA ARG A 57 -5.31 -0.53 13.12
C ARG A 57 -4.27 0.12 14.05
N LEU A 58 -4.36 1.44 14.23
CA LEU A 58 -3.49 2.18 15.13
C LEU A 58 -3.66 1.73 16.59
N THR A 59 -4.91 1.55 17.06
CA THR A 59 -5.16 1.08 18.44
C THR A 59 -4.63 -0.33 18.72
N LEU A 60 -4.54 -1.18 17.69
CA LEU A 60 -4.01 -2.55 17.80
C LEU A 60 -2.49 -2.63 17.57
N GLY A 61 -1.80 -1.50 17.33
CA GLY A 61 -0.37 -1.48 17.00
C GLY A 61 -0.04 -2.06 15.61
N GLN A 62 -1.03 -2.17 14.73
CA GLN A 62 -0.90 -2.70 13.36
C GLN A 62 -1.16 -1.62 12.30
N ALA A 63 -1.03 -0.34 12.64
CA ALA A 63 -1.13 0.74 11.66
C ALA A 63 -0.05 0.59 10.60
N ARG A 64 -0.44 0.76 9.33
CA ARG A 64 0.54 0.90 8.26
C ARG A 64 1.33 2.19 8.43
N GLN A 65 2.57 2.22 7.94
CA GLN A 65 3.44 3.37 8.11
C GLN A 65 2.84 4.64 7.45
N GLU A 66 2.16 4.48 6.32
CA GLU A 66 1.47 5.57 5.62
C GLU A 66 0.25 6.07 6.39
N GLU A 67 -0.52 5.17 7.00
CA GLU A 67 -1.72 5.52 7.80
C GLU A 67 -1.33 6.32 9.05
N LEU A 68 -0.24 5.90 9.72
CA LEU A 68 0.28 6.61 10.88
C LEU A 68 0.79 8.00 10.49
N LEU A 69 1.53 8.12 9.40
CA LEU A 69 2.01 9.41 8.90
C LEU A 69 0.86 10.33 8.51
N GLU A 70 -0.16 9.82 7.82
CA GLU A 70 -1.33 10.60 7.45
C GLU A 70 -2.07 11.15 8.68
N TYR A 71 -2.23 10.32 9.72
CA TYR A 71 -2.79 10.75 11.00
C TYR A 71 -1.94 11.84 11.66
N LEU A 72 -0.62 11.63 11.75
CA LEU A 72 0.30 12.59 12.35
C LEU A 72 0.33 13.93 11.59
N PHE A 73 0.30 13.91 10.26
CA PHE A 73 0.24 15.12 9.43
C PHE A 73 -1.09 15.89 9.56
N LYS A 74 -2.19 15.22 9.89
CA LYS A 74 -3.50 15.85 10.09
C LYS A 74 -3.63 16.47 11.48
N GLU A 75 -3.15 15.78 12.52
CA GLU A 75 -3.37 16.19 13.91
C GLU A 75 -2.26 17.09 14.47
N PHE A 76 -1.03 17.02 13.94
CA PHE A 76 0.10 17.79 14.44
C PHE A 76 0.60 18.81 13.41
N LYS A 77 0.86 20.04 13.86
CA LYS A 77 1.36 21.14 12.99
C LYS A 77 2.86 21.03 12.67
N GLU A 78 3.63 20.45 13.59
CA GLU A 78 5.07 20.32 13.46
C GLU A 78 5.42 18.88 13.04
N THR A 79 5.54 18.68 11.74
CA THR A 79 5.87 17.37 11.16
C THR A 79 7.14 17.38 10.32
N SER A 80 7.90 18.47 10.44
CA SER A 80 9.23 18.65 9.84
C SER A 80 10.18 17.58 10.36
N GLY A 81 10.38 16.54 9.54
CA GLY A 81 11.27 15.42 9.86
C GLY A 81 10.59 14.05 9.84
N LEU A 82 9.27 13.97 9.98
CA LEU A 82 8.55 12.68 9.98
C LEU A 82 8.71 11.92 8.67
N LYS A 83 8.76 12.63 7.53
CA LYS A 83 9.04 12.02 6.23
C LYS A 83 10.41 11.32 6.17
N LYS A 84 11.41 11.78 6.94
CA LYS A 84 12.74 11.15 6.98
C LYS A 84 12.74 9.83 7.75
N LEU A 85 11.73 9.60 8.59
CA LEU A 85 11.52 8.34 9.30
C LEU A 85 10.77 7.31 8.44
N PHE A 86 10.35 7.69 7.22
CA PHE A 86 9.73 6.74 6.29
C PHE A 86 10.76 5.72 5.81
N ILE A 87 10.46 4.43 5.97
CA ILE A 87 11.30 3.35 5.47
C ILE A 87 10.60 2.84 4.22
N ASP A 88 11.18 3.12 3.06
CA ASP A 88 10.67 2.58 1.82
C ASP A 88 11.05 1.08 1.72
N LEU A 89 10.07 0.23 2.02
CA LEU A 89 10.16 -1.22 1.87
C LEU A 89 9.59 -1.70 0.53
N SER A 90 9.34 -0.79 -0.42
CA SER A 90 8.91 -1.21 -1.74
C SER A 90 9.95 -2.13 -2.38
N PRO A 91 9.52 -3.12 -3.19
CA PRO A 91 10.42 -4.03 -3.86
C PRO A 91 11.48 -3.27 -4.67
N PHE A 92 12.73 -3.33 -4.23
CA PHE A 92 13.84 -2.71 -4.96
C PHE A 92 13.94 -3.29 -6.36
N SER A 93 13.83 -2.43 -7.37
CA SER A 93 14.13 -2.76 -8.76
C SER A 93 15.64 -2.73 -8.91
N LYS A 94 16.29 -3.90 -9.04
CA LYS A 94 17.70 -4.02 -9.39
C LYS A 94 17.91 -3.61 -10.86
N GLY A 95 17.66 -2.35 -11.17
CA GLY A 95 17.93 -1.74 -12.46
C GLY A 95 19.40 -1.38 -12.50
N LYS A 96 20.17 -2.19 -13.25
CA LYS A 96 21.56 -2.00 -13.69
C LYS A 96 22.26 -0.75 -13.13
N GLU A 97 23.24 -0.97 -12.26
CA GLU A 97 24.40 -0.07 -12.22
C GLU A 97 24.91 0.11 -13.65
N GLY A 98 24.84 1.35 -14.12
CA GLY A 98 25.43 1.86 -15.33
C GLY A 98 25.92 3.26 -15.02
#